data_AF-A0AAW0CA07-F1
#
_entry.id   AF-A0AAW0CA07-F1
#
_cell.length_a   1.000
_cell.length_b   1.000
_cell.length_c   1.000
_cell.angle_alpha   90.00
_cell.angle_beta   90.00
_cell.angle_gamma   90.00
#
_symmetry.space_group_name_H-M   'P 1'
#
loop_
_entity.id
_entity.type
_entity.pdbx_description
1 polymer ?
#
loop_
_entity_poly.entity_id
_entity_poly.type
_entity_poly.pdbx_seq_one_letter_code
_entity_poly.pdbx_strand_id
1 'polypeptide(L)'
;MRPTVAALAARAPSQAVVTPQPFKRSQFGLFHGKTKLYGNSVPFSLKKTRRTWLPNVQRKRVFSETLQSRVRVKMTTTALRTIKKKGGIDNYLMETSADLLGWKGMQLRITVRDAQKKNAAAEAAEAAKTAVKPRRVKKSILPPEPESALKALENPRTADDFVRRMRRLAARGTGQPFASAEETMEYMKQQKMKQDRAVSRRTSIKLPI
;
A
#
# COMPACT_ATOMS: atom_id res chain seq x y z
N MET A 1 28.66 28.55 -4.73
CA MET A 1 27.54 27.95 -5.48
C MET A 1 26.54 27.38 -4.47
N ARG A 2 25.31 27.89 -4.43
CA ARG A 2 24.26 27.39 -3.51
C ARG A 2 23.43 26.33 -4.24
N PRO A 3 23.21 25.13 -3.67
CA PRO A 3 22.29 24.16 -4.24
C PRO A 3 20.84 24.63 -4.05
N THR A 4 20.07 24.58 -5.13
CA THR A 4 18.64 24.87 -5.24
C THR A 4 17.82 23.94 -4.35
N VAL A 5 17.09 24.52 -3.39
CA VAL A 5 16.17 23.81 -2.49
C VAL A 5 14.88 23.49 -3.23
N ALA A 6 14.90 22.42 -4.03
CA ALA A 6 13.70 21.72 -4.46
C ALA A 6 13.40 20.63 -3.42
N ALA A 7 12.64 20.99 -2.38
CA ALA A 7 12.06 20.05 -1.42
C ALA A 7 10.64 20.48 -1.07
N LEU A 8 9.78 20.44 -2.09
CA LEU A 8 8.34 20.55 -1.93
C LEU A 8 7.78 19.14 -1.77
N ALA A 9 7.64 18.65 -0.53
CA ALA A 9 6.68 17.60 -0.15
C ALA A 9 6.68 17.32 1.36
N ALA A 10 5.49 17.03 1.88
CA ALA A 10 5.17 16.51 3.21
C ALA A 10 5.13 17.51 4.39
N ARG A 11 4.26 18.53 4.27
CA ARG A 11 3.57 19.00 5.48
C ARG A 11 2.63 17.87 5.93
N ALA A 12 3.03 17.12 6.94
CA ALA A 12 2.15 16.20 7.69
C ALA A 12 0.80 16.88 7.96
N PRO A 13 -0.32 16.16 8.07
CA PRO A 13 -1.58 16.78 8.48
C PRO A 13 -1.32 17.43 9.84
N SER A 14 -1.16 18.74 9.81
CA SER A 14 -0.93 19.57 10.99
C SER A 14 -2.02 19.17 11.96
N GLN A 15 -1.60 18.64 13.11
CA GLN A 15 -2.48 18.21 14.19
C GLN A 15 -3.62 19.24 14.26
N ALA A 16 -4.82 18.78 13.94
CA ALA A 16 -6.00 19.62 13.86
C ALA A 16 -6.01 20.47 15.13
N VAL A 17 -5.91 21.79 14.96
CA VAL A 17 -5.92 22.75 16.06
C VAL A 17 -7.03 22.32 17.01
N VAL A 18 -6.68 21.84 18.20
CA VAL A 18 -7.64 21.49 19.24
C VAL A 18 -8.17 22.80 19.78
N THR A 19 -9.02 23.46 19.00
CA THR A 19 -9.79 24.60 19.48
C THR A 19 -10.70 24.08 20.59
N PRO A 20 -10.69 24.66 21.79
CA PRO A 20 -11.68 24.34 22.80
C PRO A 20 -13.05 24.77 22.28
N GLN A 21 -13.80 23.83 21.71
CA GLN A 21 -15.13 24.10 21.20
C GLN A 21 -16.11 24.19 22.37
N PRO A 22 -17.02 25.20 22.40
CA PRO A 22 -17.97 25.43 23.50
C PRO A 22 -19.03 24.33 23.67
N PHE A 23 -18.96 23.22 22.92
CA PHE A 23 -19.90 22.10 22.99
C PHE A 23 -19.22 20.73 22.81
N LYS A 24 -18.60 20.22 23.88
CA LYS A 24 -17.87 18.93 23.91
C LYS A 24 -18.69 17.73 23.41
N ARG A 25 -20.01 17.75 23.58
CA ARG A 25 -20.92 16.67 23.12
C ARG A 25 -20.85 16.45 21.61
N SER A 26 -20.58 17.48 20.81
CA SER A 26 -20.46 17.37 19.35
C SER A 26 -19.33 16.45 18.92
N GLN A 27 -18.26 16.38 19.73
CA GLN A 27 -17.04 15.66 19.43
C GLN A 27 -17.19 14.13 19.55
N PHE A 28 -18.16 13.67 20.34
CA PHE A 28 -18.43 12.25 20.59
C PHE A 28 -19.51 11.64 19.68
N GLY A 29 -19.89 12.35 18.60
CA GLY A 29 -20.86 11.86 17.62
C GLY A 29 -20.66 12.51 16.25
N LEU A 30 -21.62 12.29 15.34
CA LEU A 30 -21.62 12.92 14.02
C LEU A 30 -22.59 14.10 14.01
N PHE A 31 -22.07 15.30 14.20
CA PHE A 31 -22.88 16.51 14.32
C PHE A 31 -22.88 17.37 13.04
N HIS A 32 -21.96 17.11 12.11
CA HIS A 32 -21.84 17.85 10.85
C HIS A 32 -21.71 19.37 11.09
N GLY A 33 -20.81 19.75 11.99
CA GLY A 33 -20.56 21.13 12.40
C GLY A 33 -21.67 21.80 13.23
N LYS A 34 -22.77 21.10 13.55
CA LYS A 34 -23.85 21.68 14.37
C LYS A 34 -23.42 21.77 15.84
N THR A 35 -23.49 22.97 16.39
CA THR A 35 -23.18 23.27 17.81
C THR A 35 -24.40 23.84 18.54
N LYS A 36 -24.28 24.03 19.86
CA LYS A 36 -25.28 24.73 20.67
C LYS A 36 -25.25 26.21 20.32
N LEU A 37 -26.41 26.77 19.99
CA LEU A 37 -26.55 28.20 19.70
C LEU A 37 -27.03 28.93 20.96
N TYR A 38 -26.55 30.16 21.12
CA TYR A 38 -26.92 31.07 22.21
C TYR A 38 -27.57 32.32 21.62
N GLY A 39 -28.53 32.89 22.35
CA GLY A 39 -29.22 34.10 21.91
C GLY A 39 -30.30 34.51 22.90
N ASN A 40 -31.21 35.38 22.46
CA ASN A 40 -32.23 35.95 23.33
C ASN A 40 -33.64 35.69 22.78
N SER A 41 -34.62 35.63 23.66
CA SER A 41 -36.03 35.86 23.33
C SER A 41 -36.29 37.36 23.44
N VAL A 42 -36.90 37.96 22.43
CA VAL A 42 -37.20 39.41 22.38
C VAL A 42 -38.73 39.57 22.40
N PRO A 43 -39.32 39.97 23.55
CA PRO A 43 -40.73 40.30 23.62
C PRO A 43 -41.00 41.72 23.11
N PHE A 44 -42.28 42.08 22.98
CA PHE A 44 -42.72 43.43 22.60
C PHE A 44 -42.19 44.52 23.54
N SER A 45 -42.06 44.23 24.83
CA SER A 45 -41.47 45.14 25.83
C SER A 45 -39.94 45.32 25.70
N LEU A 46 -39.30 44.67 24.71
CA LEU A 46 -37.85 44.68 24.44
C LEU A 46 -36.97 44.21 25.61
N LYS A 47 -37.55 43.70 26.70
CA LYS A 47 -36.83 43.08 27.82
C LYS A 47 -36.33 41.69 27.41
N LYS A 48 -35.08 41.63 26.95
CA LYS A 48 -34.47 40.42 26.38
C LYS A 48 -34.17 39.37 27.46
N THR A 49 -34.59 38.12 27.22
CA THR A 49 -34.27 36.98 28.09
C THR A 49 -33.30 36.03 27.39
N ARG A 50 -32.28 35.51 28.07
CA ARG A 50 -31.32 34.56 27.49
C ARG A 50 -32.00 33.21 27.18
N ARG A 51 -31.72 32.63 26.02
CA ARG A 51 -32.13 31.26 25.66
C ARG A 51 -31.04 30.53 24.89
N THR A 52 -31.18 29.21 24.82
CA THR A 52 -30.25 28.35 24.08
C THR A 52 -31.00 27.37 23.20
N TRP A 53 -30.44 27.08 22.01
CA TRP A 53 -31.01 26.10 21.09
C TRP A 53 -30.05 24.93 20.92
N LEU A 54 -30.56 23.72 21.15
CA LEU A 54 -29.82 22.49 21.00
C LEU A 54 -30.10 21.86 19.64
N PRO A 55 -29.11 21.22 19.01
CA PRO A 55 -29.35 20.45 17.80
C PRO A 55 -30.21 19.21 18.10
N ASN A 56 -31.02 18.79 17.14
CA ASN A 56 -31.79 17.54 17.23
C ASN A 56 -30.86 16.33 17.02
N VAL A 57 -30.49 15.66 18.12
CA VAL A 57 -29.54 14.54 18.15
C VAL A 57 -30.26 13.23 18.44
N GLN A 58 -30.08 12.25 17.57
CA GLN A 58 -30.69 10.93 17.64
C GLN A 58 -29.64 9.84 17.79
N ARG A 59 -29.92 8.78 18.57
CA ARG A 59 -29.06 7.59 18.66
C ARG A 59 -29.53 6.57 17.62
N LYS A 60 -28.75 6.37 16.56
CA LYS A 60 -29.10 5.43 15.49
C LYS A 60 -27.92 4.50 15.18
N ARG A 61 -28.22 3.38 14.54
CA ARG A 61 -27.24 2.40 14.07
C ARG A 61 -27.18 2.51 12.55
N VAL A 62 -25.99 2.75 11.98
CA VAL A 62 -25.77 2.86 10.53
C VAL A 62 -24.85 1.73 10.09
N PHE A 63 -25.14 1.13 8.95
CA PHE A 63 -24.32 0.05 8.41
C PHE A 63 -23.13 0.63 7.66
N SER A 64 -21.94 0.08 7.91
CA SER A 64 -20.71 0.36 7.15
C SER A 64 -20.41 -0.86 6.29
N GLU A 65 -20.24 -0.64 5.00
CA GLU A 65 -19.99 -1.70 4.01
C GLU A 65 -18.56 -2.22 4.15
N THR A 66 -17.60 -1.31 4.34
CA THR A 66 -16.18 -1.65 4.49
C THR A 66 -15.94 -2.51 5.74
N LEU A 67 -16.62 -2.20 6.84
CA LEU A 67 -16.46 -2.90 8.12
C LEU A 67 -17.44 -4.08 8.29
N GLN A 68 -18.36 -4.29 7.34
CA GLN A 68 -19.45 -5.28 7.40
C GLN A 68 -20.20 -5.29 8.74
N SER A 69 -20.26 -4.14 9.42
CA SER A 69 -20.78 -4.04 10.78
C SER A 69 -21.57 -2.76 10.97
N ARG A 70 -22.51 -2.81 11.92
CA ARG A 70 -23.41 -1.68 12.19
C ARG A 70 -22.87 -0.81 13.33
N VAL A 71 -22.44 0.40 13.02
CA VAL A 71 -21.90 1.36 13.98
C VAL A 71 -23.03 2.10 14.68
N ARG A 72 -23.04 2.09 16.02
CA ARG A 72 -23.99 2.85 16.85
C ARG A 72 -23.39 4.21 17.22
N VAL A 73 -23.97 5.30 16.71
CA VAL A 73 -23.46 6.66 16.96
C VAL A 73 -24.61 7.64 17.26
N LYS A 74 -24.32 8.68 18.05
CA LYS A 74 -25.19 9.85 18.19
C LYS A 74 -25.02 10.73 16.96
N MET A 75 -26.10 11.02 16.25
CA MET A 75 -26.06 11.79 15.01
C MET A 75 -27.13 12.88 15.00
N THR A 76 -26.83 14.03 14.41
CA THR A 76 -27.85 15.04 14.11
C THR A 76 -28.68 14.63 12.90
N THR A 77 -29.89 15.17 12.79
CA THR A 77 -30.75 14.99 11.61
C THR A 77 -30.08 15.49 10.32
N THR A 78 -29.30 16.58 10.40
CA THR A 78 -28.48 17.07 9.27
C THR A 78 -27.45 16.03 8.84
N ALA A 79 -26.70 15.44 9.78
CA ALA A 79 -25.72 14.40 9.47
C ALA A 79 -26.39 13.17 8.83
N LEU A 80 -27.53 12.72 9.36
CA LEU A 80 -28.33 11.64 8.78
C LEU A 80 -28.73 11.91 7.33
N ARG A 81 -29.21 13.13 7.04
CA ARG A 81 -29.59 13.54 5.68
C ARG A 81 -28.37 13.54 4.74
N THR A 82 -27.23 14.02 5.20
CA THR A 82 -25.99 14.04 4.40
C THR A 82 -25.46 12.62 4.15
N ILE A 83 -25.52 11.72 5.14
CA ILE A 83 -25.15 10.30 4.96
C ILE A 83 -26.00 9.67 3.86
N LYS A 84 -27.32 9.89 3.89
CA LYS A 84 -28.22 9.40 2.84
C LYS A 84 -27.88 10.00 1.47
N LYS A 85 -27.60 11.31 1.41
CA LYS A 85 -27.21 12.00 0.15
C LYS A 85 -25.93 11.43 -0.46
N LYS A 86 -24.97 11.01 0.37
CA LYS A 86 -23.69 10.43 -0.05
C LYS A 86 -23.74 8.91 -0.29
N GLY A 87 -24.92 8.30 -0.13
CA GLY A 87 -25.12 6.87 -0.37
C GLY A 87 -24.54 5.95 0.70
N GLY A 88 -24.06 6.45 1.84
CA GLY A 88 -23.47 5.59 2.88
C GLY A 88 -22.67 6.35 3.93
N ILE A 89 -22.37 5.65 5.04
CA ILE A 89 -21.51 6.21 6.10
C ILE A 89 -20.05 6.29 5.64
N ASP A 90 -19.57 5.32 4.88
CA ASP A 90 -18.16 5.25 4.47
C ASP A 90 -17.82 6.41 3.53
N ASN A 91 -18.65 6.64 2.50
CA ASN A 91 -18.53 7.81 1.61
C ASN A 91 -18.63 9.13 2.39
N TYR A 92 -19.57 9.21 3.34
CA TYR A 92 -19.67 10.37 4.21
C TYR A 92 -18.39 10.65 5.00
N LEU A 93 -17.74 9.63 5.56
CA LEU A 93 -16.50 9.79 6.31
C LEU A 93 -15.34 10.21 5.41
N MET A 94 -15.26 9.70 4.19
CA MET A 94 -14.14 9.99 3.28
C MET A 94 -14.22 11.40 2.67
N GLU A 95 -15.39 11.79 2.19
CA GLU A 95 -15.57 13.06 1.49
C GLU A 95 -15.72 14.28 2.43
N THR A 96 -16.21 14.08 3.66
CA THR A 96 -16.49 15.20 4.55
C THR A 96 -15.20 15.73 5.19
N SER A 97 -15.11 17.06 5.35
CA SER A 97 -13.96 17.70 6.00
C SER A 97 -13.82 17.29 7.46
N ALA A 98 -12.57 17.33 7.96
CA ALA A 98 -12.24 16.91 9.33
C ALA A 98 -12.99 17.73 10.39
N ASP A 99 -13.16 19.03 10.16
CA ASP A 99 -13.80 19.95 11.10
C ASP A 99 -15.27 19.61 11.37
N LEU A 100 -15.99 19.13 10.33
CA LEU A 100 -17.40 18.77 10.45
C LEU A 100 -17.62 17.39 11.10
N LEU A 101 -16.61 16.52 11.02
CA LEU A 101 -16.64 15.14 11.52
C LEU A 101 -16.46 15.05 13.04
N GLY A 102 -15.63 15.93 13.60
CA GLY A 102 -15.19 15.85 14.98
C GLY A 102 -14.34 14.61 15.29
N TRP A 103 -14.03 14.39 16.56
CA TRP A 103 -13.15 13.29 17.02
C TRP A 103 -13.73 11.93 16.70
N LYS A 104 -15.01 11.70 17.02
CA LYS A 104 -15.63 10.40 16.79
C LYS A 104 -15.72 10.08 15.29
N GLY A 105 -16.03 11.08 14.46
CA GLY A 105 -16.01 10.93 13.01
C GLY A 105 -14.61 10.65 12.48
N MET A 106 -13.59 11.34 12.99
CA MET A 106 -12.20 11.09 12.60
C MET A 106 -11.71 9.70 13.00
N GLN A 107 -12.05 9.24 14.20
CA GLN A 107 -11.77 7.89 14.66
C GLN A 107 -12.37 6.85 13.70
N LEU A 108 -13.64 7.02 13.33
CA LEU A 108 -14.30 6.13 12.36
C LEU A 108 -13.63 6.17 10.98
N ARG A 109 -13.24 7.35 10.52
CA ARG A 109 -12.53 7.52 9.24
C ARG A 109 -11.21 6.76 9.21
N ILE A 110 -10.43 6.78 10.30
CA ILE A 110 -9.19 5.99 10.42
C ILE A 110 -9.52 4.50 10.35
N THR A 111 -10.49 4.03 11.13
CA THR A 111 -10.87 2.61 11.13
C THR A 111 -11.31 2.11 9.75
N VAL A 112 -12.06 2.92 9.00
CA VAL A 112 -12.49 2.57 7.64
C VAL A 112 -11.30 2.57 6.68
N ARG A 113 -10.38 3.53 6.76
CA ARG A 113 -9.15 3.53 5.94
C ARG A 113 -8.28 2.30 6.18
N ASP A 114 -8.10 1.93 7.45
CA ASP A 114 -7.31 0.75 7.80
C ASP A 114 -7.98 -0.53 7.29
N ALA A 115 -9.31 -0.62 7.38
CA ALA A 115 -10.07 -1.72 6.80
C ALA A 115 -9.97 -1.76 5.27
N GLN A 116 -10.07 -0.62 4.58
CA GLN A 116 -9.88 -0.56 3.11
C GLN A 116 -8.49 -1.06 2.69
N LYS A 117 -7.43 -0.66 3.41
CA LYS A 117 -6.07 -1.15 3.15
C LYS A 117 -5.95 -2.66 3.36
N LYS A 118 -6.57 -3.19 4.42
CA LYS A 118 -6.60 -4.63 4.69
C LYS A 118 -7.35 -5.40 3.61
N ASN A 119 -8.51 -4.90 3.19
CA ASN A 119 -9.31 -5.51 2.13
C ASN A 119 -8.55 -5.50 0.80
N ALA A 120 -7.92 -4.37 0.43
CA ALA A 120 -7.08 -4.28 -0.77
C ALA A 120 -5.86 -5.22 -0.72
N ALA A 121 -5.23 -5.39 0.45
CA ALA A 121 -4.13 -6.35 0.62
C ALA A 121 -4.60 -7.81 0.52
N ALA A 122 -5.80 -8.12 1.05
CA ALA A 122 -6.41 -9.44 0.92
C ALA A 122 -6.78 -9.75 -0.54
N GLU A 123 -7.38 -8.78 -1.24
CA GLU A 123 -7.68 -8.89 -2.68
C GLU A 123 -6.41 -9.06 -3.51
N ALA A 124 -5.33 -8.34 -3.20
CA ALA A 124 -4.02 -8.52 -3.86
C ALA A 124 -3.42 -9.91 -3.59
N ALA A 125 -3.57 -10.43 -2.36
CA ALA A 125 -3.12 -11.78 -2.01
C ALA A 125 -3.95 -12.87 -2.74
N GLU A 126 -5.27 -12.70 -2.84
CA GLU A 126 -6.14 -13.59 -3.61
C GLU A 126 -5.89 -13.50 -5.12
N ALA A 127 -5.63 -12.30 -5.65
CA ALA A 127 -5.21 -12.11 -7.04
C ALA A 127 -3.86 -12.78 -7.32
N ALA A 128 -2.90 -12.71 -6.39
CA ALA A 128 -1.63 -13.42 -6.50
C ALA A 128 -1.83 -14.94 -6.47
N LYS A 129 -2.69 -15.48 -5.60
CA LYS A 129 -3.03 -16.92 -5.59
C LYS A 129 -3.70 -17.35 -6.90
N THR A 130 -4.58 -16.52 -7.46
CA THR A 130 -5.31 -16.79 -8.71
C THR A 130 -4.41 -16.67 -9.95
N ALA A 131 -3.44 -15.76 -9.93
CA ALA A 131 -2.44 -15.60 -10.99
C ALA A 131 -1.33 -16.68 -10.96
N VAL A 132 -1.20 -17.44 -9.87
CA VAL A 132 -0.14 -18.46 -9.67
C VAL A 132 -0.51 -19.86 -10.20
N LYS A 133 -1.36 -19.96 -11.22
CA LYS A 133 -1.21 -21.08 -12.17
C LYS A 133 -0.45 -20.57 -13.40
N PRO A 134 0.89 -20.42 -13.36
CA PRO A 134 1.61 -20.52 -14.61
C PRO A 134 1.27 -21.92 -15.12
N ARG A 135 0.50 -22.00 -16.21
CA ARG A 135 0.54 -23.20 -17.05
C ARG A 135 2.03 -23.49 -17.19
N ARG A 136 2.44 -24.68 -16.77
CA ARG A 136 3.79 -25.18 -17.00
C ARG A 136 3.92 -25.34 -18.51
N VAL A 137 4.05 -24.22 -19.23
CA VAL A 137 4.68 -24.20 -20.53
C VAL A 137 6.03 -24.77 -20.20
N LYS A 138 6.26 -26.01 -20.64
CA LYS A 138 7.62 -26.52 -20.73
C LYS A 138 8.32 -25.43 -21.52
N LYS A 139 9.09 -24.59 -20.82
CA LYS A 139 10.04 -23.71 -21.48
C LYS A 139 10.95 -24.74 -22.14
N SER A 140 10.70 -25.01 -23.42
CA SER A 140 11.72 -25.51 -24.31
C SER A 140 12.82 -24.47 -24.17
N ILE A 141 13.71 -24.73 -23.22
CA ILE A 141 14.97 -24.03 -23.10
C ILE A 141 15.70 -24.51 -24.34
N LEU A 142 15.40 -23.84 -25.45
CA LEU A 142 16.40 -23.61 -26.47
C LEU A 142 17.58 -23.03 -25.70
N PRO A 143 18.76 -23.66 -25.77
CA PRO A 143 19.94 -23.11 -25.12
C PRO A 143 20.10 -21.67 -25.59
N PRO A 144 20.42 -20.72 -24.70
CA PRO A 144 20.73 -19.37 -25.14
C PRO A 144 21.88 -19.49 -26.14
N GLU A 145 21.68 -18.95 -27.33
CA GLU A 145 22.71 -18.95 -28.37
C GLU A 145 23.98 -18.29 -27.82
N PRO A 146 25.17 -18.83 -28.17
CA PRO A 146 26.47 -18.41 -27.63
C PRO A 146 26.77 -16.92 -27.84
N GLU A 147 26.08 -16.27 -28.77
CA GLU A 147 26.24 -14.87 -29.13
C GLU A 147 25.78 -13.91 -28.03
N SER A 148 24.78 -14.31 -27.24
CA SER A 148 24.24 -13.49 -26.14
C SER A 148 25.18 -13.40 -24.93
N ALA A 149 26.04 -14.41 -24.72
CA ALA A 149 27.06 -14.44 -23.67
C ALA A 149 28.28 -13.58 -24.03
N LEU A 150 28.63 -13.50 -25.32
CA LEU A 150 29.72 -12.64 -25.81
C LEU A 150 29.33 -11.15 -25.74
N LYS A 151 28.06 -10.82 -26.01
CA LYS A 151 27.53 -9.45 -25.90
C LYS A 151 27.42 -8.94 -24.46
N ALA A 152 27.31 -9.84 -23.49
CA ALA A 152 27.33 -9.50 -22.06
C ALA A 152 28.75 -9.21 -21.52
N LEU A 153 29.80 -9.55 -22.28
CA LEU A 153 31.21 -9.29 -21.93
C LEU A 153 31.73 -7.94 -22.46
N GLU A 154 30.95 -7.19 -23.24
CA GLU A 154 31.32 -5.84 -23.70
C GLU A 154 31.24 -4.76 -22.58
N ASN A 155 30.53 -5.06 -21.49
CA ASN A 155 30.44 -4.17 -20.33
C ASN A 155 31.50 -4.51 -19.27
N PRO A 156 32.43 -3.60 -18.93
CA PRO A 156 33.56 -3.92 -18.03
C PRO A 156 33.11 -4.38 -16.63
N ARG A 157 32.01 -3.82 -16.12
CA ARG A 157 31.44 -4.19 -14.81
C ARG A 157 30.85 -5.61 -14.79
N THR A 158 30.27 -6.05 -15.90
CA THR A 158 29.63 -7.37 -16.02
C THR A 158 30.68 -8.48 -16.18
N ALA A 159 31.81 -8.17 -16.82
CA ALA A 159 32.98 -9.05 -16.89
C ALA A 159 33.62 -9.28 -15.52
N ASP A 160 33.80 -8.23 -14.71
CA ASP A 160 34.37 -8.32 -13.36
C ASP A 160 33.49 -9.16 -12.41
N ASP A 161 32.17 -8.97 -12.46
CA ASP A 161 31.23 -9.76 -11.66
C ASP A 161 31.20 -11.24 -12.07
N PHE A 162 31.36 -11.52 -13.37
CA PHE A 162 31.48 -12.88 -13.89
C PHE A 162 32.76 -13.56 -13.39
N VAL A 163 33.92 -12.89 -13.51
CA VAL A 163 35.21 -13.40 -13.01
C VAL A 163 35.15 -13.63 -11.49
N ARG A 164 34.57 -12.70 -10.73
CA ARG A 164 34.40 -12.82 -9.27
C ARG A 164 33.52 -14.00 -8.89
N ARG A 165 32.44 -14.23 -9.64
CA ARG A 165 31.55 -15.38 -9.45
C ARG A 165 32.27 -16.70 -9.75
N MET A 166 33.03 -16.77 -10.83
CA MET A 166 33.76 -17.98 -11.22
C MET A 166 34.90 -18.33 -10.25
N ARG A 167 35.63 -17.34 -9.74
CA ARG A 167 36.62 -17.54 -8.65
C ARG A 167 35.99 -18.16 -7.40
N ARG A 168 34.84 -17.64 -6.98
CA ARG A 168 34.14 -18.16 -5.79
C ARG A 168 33.66 -19.60 -5.98
N LEU A 169 33.23 -19.97 -7.19
CA LEU A 169 32.77 -21.32 -7.50
C LEU A 169 33.93 -22.33 -7.62
N ALA A 170 35.05 -21.92 -8.21
CA ALA A 170 36.27 -22.75 -8.24
C ALA A 170 36.82 -23.02 -6.84
N ALA A 171 36.88 -21.98 -5.99
CA ALA A 171 37.37 -22.07 -4.60
C ALA A 171 36.55 -23.06 -3.74
N ARG A 172 35.23 -23.10 -3.95
CA ARG A 172 34.33 -24.07 -3.30
C ARG A 172 34.65 -25.52 -3.66
N GLY A 173 35.24 -25.78 -4.82
CA GLY A 173 35.62 -27.12 -5.28
C GLY A 173 36.97 -27.58 -4.73
N THR A 174 37.91 -26.66 -4.51
CA THR A 174 39.27 -26.95 -4.02
C THR A 174 39.42 -26.80 -2.51
N GLY A 175 38.40 -26.28 -1.81
CA GLY A 175 38.43 -26.05 -0.36
C GLY A 175 39.30 -24.87 0.07
N GLN A 176 39.80 -24.08 -0.89
CA GLN A 176 40.61 -22.89 -0.67
C GLN A 176 39.73 -21.66 -0.40
N PRO A 177 40.20 -20.65 0.36
CA PRO A 177 39.45 -19.41 0.59
C PRO A 177 39.30 -18.57 -0.70
N PHE A 178 40.28 -18.63 -1.61
CA PHE A 178 40.24 -18.01 -2.93
C PHE A 178 40.94 -18.92 -3.96
N ALA A 179 40.39 -19.01 -5.18
CA ALA A 179 40.98 -19.79 -6.26
C ALA A 179 41.96 -18.95 -7.09
N SER A 180 43.07 -19.57 -7.50
CA SER A 180 44.03 -18.98 -8.43
C SER A 180 43.42 -18.80 -9.84
N ALA A 181 44.02 -17.94 -10.66
CA ALA A 181 43.53 -17.71 -12.02
C ALA A 181 43.53 -18.99 -12.87
N GLU A 182 44.55 -19.82 -12.70
CA GLU A 182 44.71 -21.11 -13.39
C GLU A 182 43.61 -22.10 -13.00
N GLU A 183 43.33 -22.23 -11.70
CA GLU A 183 42.23 -23.07 -11.20
C GLU A 183 40.87 -22.63 -11.73
N THR A 184 40.64 -21.31 -11.87
CA THR A 184 39.39 -20.82 -12.47
C THR A 184 39.27 -21.17 -13.95
N MET A 185 40.38 -21.12 -14.69
CA MET A 185 40.43 -21.47 -16.10
C MET A 185 40.18 -22.96 -16.30
N GLU A 186 40.78 -23.80 -15.45
CA GLU A 186 40.56 -25.25 -15.45
C GLU A 186 39.10 -25.61 -15.09
N TYR A 187 38.55 -24.97 -14.06
CA TYR A 187 37.14 -25.14 -13.71
C TYR A 187 36.22 -24.77 -14.88
N MET A 188 36.47 -23.64 -15.55
CA MET A 188 35.71 -23.23 -16.73
C MET A 188 35.82 -24.23 -17.88
N LYS A 189 37.02 -24.75 -18.18
CA LYS A 189 37.23 -25.79 -19.19
C LYS A 189 36.47 -27.07 -18.85
N GLN A 190 36.50 -27.51 -17.58
CA GLN A 190 35.77 -28.69 -17.13
C GLN A 190 34.25 -28.53 -17.22
N GLN A 191 33.72 -27.34 -16.89
CA GLN A 191 32.29 -27.05 -17.04
C GLN A 191 31.85 -27.07 -18.51
N LYS A 192 32.67 -26.51 -19.41
CA LYS A 192 32.41 -26.55 -20.85
C LYS A 192 32.38 -27.98 -21.38
N MET A 193 33.37 -28.80 -21.03
CA MET A 193 33.40 -30.23 -21.41
C MET A 193 32.19 -31.00 -20.87
N LYS A 194 31.71 -30.70 -19.66
CA LYS A 194 30.48 -31.30 -19.10
C LYS A 194 29.23 -30.87 -19.87
N GLN A 195 29.15 -29.60 -20.26
CA GLN A 195 28.05 -29.08 -21.08
C GLN A 195 28.04 -29.73 -22.46
N ASP A 196 29.19 -29.80 -23.15
CA ASP A 196 29.32 -30.40 -24.48
C ASP A 196 28.94 -31.90 -24.47
N ARG A 197 29.37 -32.64 -23.44
CA ARG A 197 28.95 -34.04 -23.22
C ARG A 197 27.45 -34.17 -22.97
N ALA A 198 26.85 -33.25 -22.21
CA ALA A 198 25.42 -33.26 -21.93
C ALA A 198 24.57 -32.91 -23.17
N VAL A 199 25.07 -32.02 -24.02
CA VAL A 199 24.45 -31.66 -25.31
C VAL A 199 24.54 -32.84 -26.28
N SER A 200 25.72 -33.46 -26.42
CA SER A 200 25.94 -34.65 -27.27
C SER A 200 25.02 -35.83 -26.88
N ARG A 201 24.86 -36.11 -25.58
CA ARG A 201 23.91 -37.12 -25.08
C ARG A 201 22.45 -36.76 -25.34
N ARG A 202 22.10 -35.46 -25.40
CA ARG A 202 20.75 -35.01 -25.74
C ARG A 202 20.44 -35.12 -27.22
N THR A 203 21.43 -34.89 -28.08
CA THR A 203 21.27 -34.97 -29.54
C THR A 203 21.26 -36.43 -30.03
N SER A 204 22.00 -37.34 -29.40
CA SER A 204 22.02 -38.76 -29.77
C SER A 204 20.73 -39.51 -29.43
N ILE A 205 19.94 -39.05 -28.45
CA ILE A 205 18.68 -39.69 -28.03
C ILE A 205 17.48 -39.26 -28.91
N LYS A 206 17.66 -38.29 -29.82
CA LYS A 206 16.55 -37.61 -30.52
C LYS A 206 16.52 -37.78 -32.05
N LEU A 207 17.24 -38.74 -32.61
CA LEU A 207 17.16 -39.09 -34.03
C LEU A 207 16.10 -40.18 -34.24
N PRO A 208 14.96 -39.90 -34.91
CA PRO A 208 14.03 -40.94 -35.33
C PRO A 208 14.58 -41.69 -36.56
N ILE A 209 14.28 -42.99 -36.65
CA ILE A 209 14.35 -43.80 -37.88
C ILE A 209 13.13 -43.46 -38.74
#